data_AF-A0A515EJ91-F1
#
_entry.id   AF-A0A515EJ91-F1
#
_cell.length_a   1.000
_cell.length_b   1.000
_cell.length_c   1.000
_cell.angle_alpha   90.00
_cell.angle_beta   90.00
_cell.angle_gamma   90.00
#
_symmetry.space_group_name_H-M   'P 1'
#
loop_
_entity.id
_entity.type
_entity.pdbx_description
1 polymer ?
#
loop_
_entity_poly.entity_id
_entity_poly.type
_entity_poly.pdbx_seq_one_letter_code
_entity_poly.pdbx_strand_id
1 'polypeptide(L)'
;MPWRHCGSSYKSLRYGGLPGSGPHAILRRMDLRRTSWKTLAMLLLSASGTVLAQPSTDSPTLQYDRYNTAQLEAVCEATPPNAYASGMTDGAWFSFPGAGRTYYYRSACYMELVRRTGRADLCPKVIERRSLWGDGSSHSPQRCQDVAKAYQARQKQDALDLASYAQSVAGAFKITGFKVTPLPNHNWRLEVRTEGTRAGNYVLEVKQIRDNKVLHRDTRALSQPQTWAWELERASVLGTTPLPNIFPMAVSMTFQVPANGSRPAGEHITVIQNFTLSAE
;
A
#
# COMPACT_ATOMS: atom_id res chain seq x y z
N MET A 1 -11.37 -13.47 -5.03
CA MET A 1 -10.05 -13.94 -4.53
C MET A 1 -9.36 -12.75 -3.88
N PRO A 2 -9.10 -12.73 -2.56
CA PRO A 2 -8.73 -11.51 -1.85
C PRO A 2 -7.21 -11.38 -1.68
N TRP A 3 -6.66 -10.20 -1.97
CA TRP A 3 -5.34 -9.81 -1.49
C TRP A 3 -5.49 -8.74 -0.42
N ARG A 4 -5.01 -9.10 0.76
CA ARG A 4 -4.99 -8.33 2.00
C ARG A 4 -3.92 -7.23 1.94
N HIS A 5 -4.23 -6.10 2.56
CA HIS A 5 -3.25 -5.10 2.99
C HIS A 5 -2.24 -5.69 3.98
N CYS A 6 -0.97 -5.38 3.79
CA CYS A 6 0.03 -5.36 4.86
C CYS A 6 0.70 -3.99 4.85
N GLY A 7 0.41 -3.19 5.89
CA GLY A 7 1.25 -2.07 6.27
C GLY A 7 2.51 -2.58 6.96
N SER A 8 3.64 -1.90 6.73
CA SER A 8 4.86 -2.13 7.50
C SER A 8 5.35 -0.81 8.07
N SER A 9 5.53 -0.84 9.39
CA SER A 9 5.90 0.25 10.27
C SER A 9 7.31 -0.04 10.80
N TYR A 10 8.22 0.92 10.61
CA TYR A 10 9.46 1.21 11.35
C TYR A 10 10.46 0.08 11.68
N LYS A 11 11.74 0.31 11.32
CA LYS A 11 12.84 0.46 12.32
C LYS A 11 14.12 0.98 11.68
N SER A 12 14.54 2.16 12.14
CA SER A 12 15.90 2.67 11.96
C SER A 12 16.87 1.85 12.80
N LEU A 13 17.97 1.40 12.20
CA LEU A 13 19.16 0.97 12.94
C LEU A 13 20.33 1.86 12.52
N ARG A 14 20.73 2.72 13.46
CA ARG A 14 22.02 3.39 13.47
C ARG A 14 23.08 2.33 13.77
N TYR A 15 24.18 2.35 13.04
CA TYR A 15 25.44 1.79 13.54
C TYR A 15 26.45 2.93 13.64
N GLY A 16 26.90 3.16 14.89
CA GLY A 16 28.04 3.99 15.22
C GLY A 16 29.35 3.27 14.88
N GLY A 17 30.41 4.04 14.79
CA GLY A 17 31.74 3.60 14.37
C GLY A 17 32.53 2.86 15.43
N LEU A 18 33.78 2.56 15.09
CA LEU A 18 34.99 2.80 15.89
C LEU A 18 36.24 2.51 15.00
N PRO A 19 37.43 3.00 15.38
CA PRO A 19 38.53 3.32 14.47
C PRO A 19 39.77 2.42 14.63
N GLY A 20 40.75 2.64 13.75
CA GLY A 20 42.17 2.58 14.11
C GLY A 20 42.92 1.31 13.71
N SER A 21 43.87 1.47 12.79
CA SER A 21 45.27 0.99 12.92
C SER A 21 46.03 1.12 11.59
N GLY A 22 46.96 2.06 11.52
CA GLY A 22 48.27 1.81 10.89
C GLY A 22 49.26 1.39 12.00
N PRO A 23 50.59 1.33 11.77
CA PRO A 23 51.36 1.46 10.52
C PRO A 23 52.36 0.31 10.32
N HIS A 24 53.07 0.23 9.19
CA HIS A 24 54.55 0.14 9.12
C HIS A 24 55.05 -0.11 7.69
N ALA A 25 56.10 0.63 7.37
CA ALA A 25 56.80 0.75 6.10
C ALA A 25 57.55 -0.52 5.68
N ILE A 26 57.61 -0.78 4.36
CA ILE A 26 58.83 -1.24 3.68
C ILE A 26 58.87 -0.58 2.28
N LEU A 27 59.50 0.58 2.19
CA LEU A 27 60.03 1.10 0.92
C LEU A 27 61.33 0.36 0.61
N ARG A 28 61.24 -0.71 -0.18
CA ARG A 28 62.42 -1.25 -0.88
C ARG A 28 62.61 -0.48 -2.18
N ARG A 29 63.73 0.24 -2.26
CA ARG A 29 64.35 0.66 -3.51
C ARG A 29 64.51 -0.58 -4.40
N MET A 30 63.94 -0.55 -5.59
CA MET A 30 64.34 -1.45 -6.66
C MET A 30 65.06 -0.64 -7.74
N ASP A 31 66.29 -1.08 -7.99
CA ASP A 31 67.20 -0.59 -9.02
C ASP A 31 66.55 -0.60 -10.41
N LEU A 32 66.48 0.59 -11.01
CA LEU A 32 66.12 0.82 -12.41
C LEU A 32 67.31 0.50 -13.32
N ARG A 33 67.76 -0.76 -13.36
CA ARG A 33 68.68 -1.23 -14.41
C ARG A 33 68.33 -2.66 -14.81
N ARG A 34 67.77 -2.79 -16.03
CA ARG A 34 67.36 -4.02 -16.74
C ARG A 34 65.96 -4.55 -16.45
N THR A 35 64.94 -3.74 -16.71
CA THR A 35 63.60 -4.24 -17.05
C THR A 35 63.51 -4.44 -18.56
N SER A 36 63.56 -5.71 -18.97
CA SER A 36 63.25 -6.18 -20.32
C SER A 36 61.86 -5.69 -20.73
N TRP A 37 61.70 -5.20 -21.97
CA TRP A 37 60.42 -4.72 -22.53
C TRP A 37 59.23 -5.69 -22.38
N LYS A 38 59.48 -6.97 -22.07
CA LYS A 38 58.43 -7.97 -21.80
C LYS A 38 57.67 -7.74 -20.49
N THR A 39 58.20 -7.03 -19.50
CA THR A 39 57.48 -6.72 -18.24
C THR A 39 56.61 -5.46 -18.33
N LEU A 40 56.81 -4.61 -19.33
CA LEU A 40 56.00 -3.40 -19.52
C LEU A 40 54.64 -3.70 -20.19
N ALA A 41 54.57 -4.79 -20.98
CA ALA A 41 53.31 -5.24 -21.58
C ALA A 41 52.33 -5.87 -20.56
N MET A 42 52.83 -6.44 -19.46
CA MET A 42 51.97 -7.09 -18.46
C MET A 42 51.38 -6.11 -17.42
N LEU A 43 51.94 -4.89 -17.32
CA LEU A 43 51.40 -3.80 -16.48
C LEU A 43 50.41 -2.89 -17.25
N LEU A 44 50.38 -2.97 -18.58
CA LEU A 44 49.40 -2.28 -19.42
C LEU A 44 48.13 -3.11 -19.68
N LEU A 45 48.13 -4.43 -19.38
CA LEU A 45 46.92 -5.27 -19.43
C LEU A 45 46.10 -5.30 -18.13
N SER A 46 46.59 -4.71 -17.04
CA SER A 46 45.81 -4.50 -15.80
C SER A 46 45.21 -3.10 -15.67
N ALA A 47 45.45 -2.21 -16.64
CA ALA A 47 44.90 -0.85 -16.68
C ALA A 47 43.71 -0.69 -17.64
N SER A 48 43.36 -1.74 -18.39
CA SER A 48 42.08 -1.81 -19.11
C SER A 48 41.01 -2.36 -18.18
N GLY A 49 40.83 -1.69 -17.04
CA GLY A 49 39.57 -1.75 -16.32
C GLY A 49 38.52 -1.09 -17.20
N THR A 50 37.99 -1.82 -18.19
CA THR A 50 36.57 -1.64 -18.50
C THR A 50 35.85 -2.03 -17.21
N VAL A 51 35.72 -1.04 -16.33
CA VAL A 51 34.69 -1.01 -15.32
C VAL A 51 33.40 -1.14 -16.12
N LEU A 52 32.96 -2.37 -16.29
CA LEU A 52 31.54 -2.64 -16.44
C LEU A 52 30.95 -2.01 -15.20
N ALA A 53 30.40 -0.81 -15.36
CA ALA A 53 29.71 -0.10 -14.31
C ALA A 53 28.57 -1.01 -13.87
N GLN A 54 28.84 -1.85 -12.86
CA GLN A 54 27.78 -2.46 -12.09
C GLN A 54 27.06 -1.27 -11.47
N PRO A 55 25.74 -1.12 -11.70
CA PRO A 55 24.98 -0.13 -10.96
C PRO A 55 25.18 -0.48 -9.50
N SER A 56 25.79 0.44 -8.75
CA SER A 56 25.86 0.35 -7.30
C SER A 56 24.47 0.03 -6.78
N THR A 57 24.36 -0.75 -5.71
CA THR A 57 23.10 -0.97 -4.98
C THR A 57 22.42 0.34 -4.54
N ASP A 58 23.15 1.46 -4.63
CA ASP A 58 22.70 2.83 -4.46
C ASP A 58 22.24 3.52 -5.75
N SER A 59 22.01 2.80 -6.86
CA SER A 59 21.42 3.41 -8.05
C SER A 59 19.99 3.84 -7.72
N PRO A 60 19.66 5.15 -7.72
CA PRO A 60 18.33 5.65 -7.37
C PRO A 60 17.24 5.10 -8.30
N THR A 61 17.64 4.50 -9.43
CA THR A 61 16.79 3.89 -10.44
C THR A 61 16.25 2.50 -10.09
N LEU A 62 16.53 1.94 -8.91
CA LEU A 62 15.93 0.67 -8.46
C LEU A 62 15.01 0.84 -7.24
N GLN A 63 14.82 2.07 -6.76
CA GLN A 63 14.04 2.39 -5.56
C GLN A 63 12.87 3.33 -5.87
N TYR A 64 12.12 3.05 -6.93
CA TYR A 64 10.99 3.87 -7.38
C TYR A 64 9.92 4.08 -6.31
N ASP A 65 9.81 3.17 -5.35
CA ASP A 65 8.85 3.24 -4.23
C ASP A 65 9.18 4.35 -3.21
N ARG A 66 10.39 4.92 -3.23
CA ARG A 66 10.78 6.02 -2.35
C ARG A 66 10.30 7.39 -2.82
N TYR A 67 9.91 7.51 -4.09
CA TYR A 67 9.51 8.78 -4.70
C TYR A 67 8.00 8.81 -4.95
N ASN A 68 7.39 9.96 -4.66
CA ASN A 68 6.02 10.22 -5.13
C ASN A 68 6.01 10.41 -6.66
N THR A 69 4.82 10.41 -7.27
CA THR A 69 4.66 10.49 -8.73
C THR A 69 5.33 11.71 -9.37
N ALA A 70 5.23 12.88 -8.74
CA ALA A 70 5.81 14.13 -9.26
C ALA A 70 7.35 14.11 -9.20
N GLN A 71 7.90 13.59 -8.10
CA GLN A 71 9.35 13.42 -7.95
C GLN A 71 9.90 12.35 -8.90
N LEU A 72 9.14 11.28 -9.15
CA LEU A 72 9.57 10.17 -9.98
C LEU A 72 9.83 10.60 -11.43
N GLU A 73 9.02 11.49 -12.00
CA GLU A 73 9.24 12.01 -13.35
C GLU A 73 10.59 12.74 -13.47
N ALA A 74 10.90 13.62 -12.52
CA ALA A 74 12.19 14.31 -12.46
C ALA A 74 13.37 13.33 -12.29
N VAL A 75 13.19 12.27 -11.50
CA VAL A 75 14.19 11.20 -11.35
C VAL A 75 14.39 10.43 -12.65
N CYS A 76 13.32 10.12 -13.39
CA CYS A 76 13.41 9.47 -14.70
C CYS A 76 14.11 10.36 -15.74
N GLU A 77 13.91 11.68 -15.66
CA GLU A 77 14.57 12.65 -16.55
C GLU A 77 16.05 12.80 -16.24
N ALA A 78 16.40 12.91 -14.96
CA ALA A 78 17.77 13.01 -14.47
C ALA A 78 18.57 11.71 -14.62
N THR A 79 17.90 10.56 -14.80
CA THR A 79 18.57 9.30 -15.11
C THR A 79 19.29 9.44 -16.44
N PRO A 80 20.63 9.37 -16.45
CA PRO A 80 21.38 9.65 -17.65
C PRO A 80 21.06 8.58 -18.70
N PRO A 81 20.98 8.94 -19.99
CA PRO A 81 20.76 7.97 -21.05
C PRO A 81 21.72 6.80 -20.93
N ASN A 82 22.95 7.06 -20.46
CA ASN A 82 24.04 6.11 -20.39
C ASN A 82 24.11 5.12 -19.20
N ALA A 83 23.16 5.17 -18.29
CA ALA A 83 22.93 4.11 -17.30
C ALA A 83 22.24 2.90 -17.97
N TYR A 84 22.90 2.34 -18.99
CA TYR A 84 22.27 1.82 -20.20
C TYR A 84 21.64 0.42 -20.12
N ALA A 85 21.73 -0.33 -19.04
CA ALA A 85 21.25 -1.71 -19.13
C ALA A 85 21.13 -2.37 -17.78
N SER A 86 19.99 -3.02 -17.56
CA SER A 86 19.98 -4.19 -16.71
C SER A 86 20.97 -5.23 -17.23
N GLY A 87 21.81 -5.75 -16.34
CA GLY A 87 22.75 -6.82 -16.64
C GLY A 87 22.02 -8.13 -16.98
N MET A 88 22.74 -9.07 -17.62
CA MET A 88 22.23 -10.43 -17.84
C MET A 88 21.89 -11.15 -16.51
N THR A 89 22.50 -10.71 -15.41
CA THR A 89 22.34 -11.24 -14.04
C THR A 89 21.26 -10.54 -13.22
N ASP A 90 20.74 -9.39 -13.66
CA ASP A 90 19.71 -8.63 -12.92
C ASP A 90 18.34 -9.32 -12.98
N GLY A 91 18.17 -10.26 -13.91
CA GLY A 91 17.13 -11.27 -13.88
C GLY A 91 17.76 -12.61 -13.52
N ALA A 92 17.77 -12.93 -12.21
CA ALA A 92 17.95 -14.26 -11.64
C ALA A 92 18.61 -15.30 -12.57
N TRP A 93 19.94 -15.40 -12.53
CA TRP A 93 20.74 -16.42 -13.24
C TRP A 93 20.25 -17.87 -13.00
N PHE A 94 19.54 -18.13 -11.90
CA PHE A 94 18.96 -19.43 -11.55
C PHE A 94 17.52 -19.67 -12.05
N SER A 95 16.93 -18.75 -12.82
CA SER A 95 15.56 -18.87 -13.34
C SER A 95 15.51 -19.24 -14.84
N PHE A 96 16.13 -20.36 -15.23
CA PHE A 96 15.90 -21.10 -16.51
C PHE A 96 16.13 -20.33 -17.85
N PRO A 97 16.28 -21.04 -19.00
CA PRO A 97 16.85 -20.45 -20.21
C PRO A 97 15.78 -19.62 -20.93
N GLY A 98 15.99 -18.30 -21.00
CA GLY A 98 15.19 -17.42 -21.88
C GLY A 98 14.75 -16.07 -21.34
N ALA A 99 15.15 -15.62 -20.14
CA ALA A 99 14.69 -14.31 -19.67
C ALA A 99 15.64 -13.60 -18.70
N GLY A 100 16.83 -13.24 -19.18
CA GLY A 100 17.49 -12.06 -18.62
C GLY A 100 16.58 -10.86 -18.88
N ARG A 101 16.05 -10.20 -17.85
CA ARG A 101 15.22 -9.00 -18.06
C ARG A 101 16.10 -7.92 -18.68
N THR A 102 15.95 -7.65 -19.97
CA THR A 102 16.75 -6.65 -20.70
C THR A 102 15.97 -5.36 -20.88
N TYR A 103 16.34 -4.33 -20.13
CA TYR A 103 15.71 -3.02 -20.21
C TYR A 103 16.72 -1.91 -19.87
N TYR A 104 16.40 -0.68 -20.28
CA TYR A 104 17.07 0.52 -19.79
C TYR A 104 16.44 0.91 -18.45
N TYR A 105 17.24 1.25 -17.42
CA TYR A 105 16.70 1.72 -16.14
C TYR A 105 15.80 2.95 -16.29
N ARG A 106 16.09 3.80 -17.27
CA ARG A 106 15.25 4.93 -17.65
C ARG A 106 13.90 4.49 -18.21
N SER A 107 13.88 3.48 -19.09
CA SER A 107 12.64 2.89 -19.61
C SER A 107 11.80 2.25 -18.51
N ALA A 108 12.44 1.55 -17.56
CA ALA A 108 11.76 1.00 -16.39
C ALA A 108 11.16 2.08 -15.48
N CYS A 109 11.87 3.20 -15.28
CA CYS A 109 11.38 4.35 -14.53
C CYS A 109 10.11 4.94 -15.16
N TYR A 110 10.13 5.17 -16.49
CA TYR A 110 8.95 5.67 -17.20
C TYR A 110 7.81 4.64 -17.22
N MET A 111 8.10 3.35 -17.36
CA MET A 111 7.08 2.30 -17.29
C MET A 111 6.38 2.29 -15.93
N GLU A 112 7.13 2.48 -14.84
CA GLU A 112 6.57 2.58 -13.49
C GLU A 112 5.73 3.85 -13.33
N LEU A 113 6.19 4.98 -13.87
CA LEU A 113 5.42 6.22 -13.88
C LEU A 113 4.09 6.06 -14.63
N VAL A 114 4.10 5.38 -15.79
CA VAL A 114 2.87 5.04 -16.54
C VAL A 114 2.00 4.05 -15.78
N ARG A 115 2.57 3.07 -15.08
CA ARG A 115 1.81 2.14 -14.23
C ARG A 115 1.06 2.88 -13.12
N ARG A 116 1.65 3.94 -12.56
CA ARG A 116 1.06 4.77 -11.50
C ARG A 116 0.03 5.79 -12.00
N THR A 117 0.20 6.30 -13.21
CA THR A 117 -0.56 7.46 -13.71
C THR A 117 -1.44 7.19 -14.92
N GLY A 118 -1.19 6.13 -15.68
CA GLY A 118 -1.85 5.86 -16.95
C GLY A 118 -1.47 6.82 -18.09
N ARG A 119 -0.41 7.60 -17.93
CA ARG A 119 0.04 8.63 -18.90
C ARG A 119 0.70 8.02 -20.14
N ALA A 120 -0.08 7.84 -21.20
CA ALA A 120 0.41 7.29 -22.46
C ALA A 120 1.41 8.21 -23.19
N ASP A 121 1.43 9.51 -22.89
CA ASP A 121 2.37 10.51 -23.42
C ASP A 121 3.83 10.22 -23.05
N LEU A 122 4.06 9.40 -22.02
CA LEU A 122 5.39 8.98 -21.58
C LEU A 122 5.91 7.74 -22.32
N CYS A 123 5.05 7.02 -23.04
CA CYS A 123 5.45 5.80 -23.73
C CYS A 123 6.50 5.98 -24.84
N PRO A 124 6.57 7.10 -25.57
CA PRO A 124 7.70 7.38 -26.46
C PRO A 124 9.05 7.49 -25.75
N LYS A 125 9.07 7.76 -24.43
CA LYS A 125 10.30 7.79 -23.62
C LYS A 125 10.76 6.38 -23.19
N VAL A 126 9.96 5.35 -23.43
CA VAL A 126 10.29 3.93 -23.16
C VAL A 126 10.94 3.33 -24.40
N ILE A 127 12.23 3.04 -24.31
CA ILE A 127 13.00 2.44 -25.41
C ILE A 127 13.15 0.94 -25.13
N GLU A 128 12.85 0.13 -26.14
CA GLU A 128 13.04 -1.32 -26.12
C GLU A 128 14.52 -1.68 -26.24
N ARG A 129 14.99 -2.61 -25.42
CA ARG A 129 16.36 -3.13 -25.50
C ARG A 129 16.36 -4.60 -25.88
N ARG A 130 16.76 -4.88 -27.12
CA ARG A 130 17.01 -6.23 -27.61
C ARG A 130 18.41 -6.69 -27.24
N SER A 131 18.55 -7.93 -26.85
CA SER A 131 19.82 -8.59 -26.57
C SER A 131 19.82 -10.00 -27.16
N LEU A 132 20.99 -10.64 -27.22
CA LEU A 132 21.13 -12.00 -27.74
C LEU A 132 20.27 -13.04 -27.00
N TRP A 133 19.94 -12.80 -25.73
CA TRP A 133 19.24 -13.75 -24.85
C TRP A 133 17.94 -13.19 -24.26
N GLY A 134 17.47 -12.05 -24.77
CA GLY A 134 16.28 -11.37 -24.26
C GLY A 134 15.73 -10.38 -25.28
N ASP A 135 14.43 -10.45 -25.53
CA ASP A 135 13.72 -9.69 -26.55
C ASP A 135 13.39 -8.24 -26.13
N GLY A 136 13.51 -7.91 -24.83
CA GLY A 136 13.20 -6.59 -24.30
C GLY A 136 11.72 -6.19 -24.34
N SER A 137 10.84 -7.10 -24.76
CA SER A 137 9.43 -6.81 -25.06
C SER A 137 8.66 -6.29 -23.85
N SER A 138 9.09 -6.66 -22.65
CA SER A 138 8.57 -6.17 -21.37
C SER A 138 8.68 -4.65 -21.17
N HIS A 139 9.62 -3.98 -21.86
CA HIS A 139 9.89 -2.54 -21.74
C HIS A 139 9.94 -1.88 -23.13
N SER A 140 8.91 -2.13 -23.94
CA SER A 140 8.71 -1.52 -25.25
C SER A 140 7.66 -0.39 -25.22
N PRO A 141 7.66 0.53 -26.22
CA PRO A 141 6.60 1.52 -26.37
C PRO A 141 5.21 0.88 -26.44
N GLN A 142 5.07 -0.24 -27.16
CA GLN A 142 3.80 -0.95 -27.30
C GLN A 142 3.33 -1.49 -25.95
N ARG A 143 4.22 -2.15 -25.20
CA ARG A 143 3.90 -2.65 -23.86
C ARG A 143 3.50 -1.53 -22.91
N CYS A 144 4.16 -0.37 -23.02
CA CYS A 144 3.79 0.81 -22.25
C CYS A 144 2.37 1.30 -22.58
N GLN A 145 2.01 1.34 -23.87
CA GLN A 145 0.65 1.71 -24.27
C GLN A 145 -0.38 0.74 -23.71
N ASP A 146 -0.10 -0.56 -23.70
CA ASP A 146 -1.00 -1.56 -23.13
C ASP A 146 -1.17 -1.36 -21.61
N VAL A 147 -0.09 -1.02 -20.90
CA VAL A 147 -0.14 -0.70 -19.46
C VAL A 147 -0.98 0.56 -19.22
N ALA A 148 -0.79 1.62 -20.01
CA ALA A 148 -1.59 2.84 -19.93
C ALA A 148 -3.08 2.57 -20.19
N LYS A 149 -3.39 1.81 -21.25
CA LYS A 149 -4.77 1.40 -21.58
C LYS A 149 -5.40 0.58 -20.46
N ALA A 150 -4.67 -0.39 -19.90
CA ALA A 150 -5.14 -1.20 -18.78
C ALA A 150 -5.40 -0.35 -17.53
N TYR A 151 -4.58 0.66 -17.26
CA TYR A 151 -4.81 1.61 -16.17
C TYR A 151 -6.10 2.39 -16.37
N GLN A 152 -6.30 2.98 -17.56
CA GLN A 152 -7.51 3.74 -17.87
C GLN A 152 -8.77 2.86 -17.83
N ALA A 153 -8.68 1.62 -18.32
CA ALA A 153 -9.78 0.66 -18.26
C ALA A 153 -10.15 0.34 -16.80
N ARG A 154 -9.15 0.10 -15.93
CA ARG A 154 -9.38 -0.10 -14.49
C ARG A 154 -10.02 1.13 -13.85
N GLN A 155 -9.51 2.34 -14.10
CA GLN A 155 -10.12 3.55 -13.53
C GLN A 155 -11.58 3.73 -13.94
N LYS A 156 -11.92 3.46 -15.21
CA LYS A 156 -13.32 3.51 -15.66
C LYS A 156 -14.17 2.49 -14.94
N GLN A 157 -13.67 1.27 -14.81
CA GLN A 157 -14.37 0.21 -14.10
C GLN A 157 -14.55 0.55 -12.61
N ASP A 158 -13.50 1.02 -11.94
CA ASP A 158 -13.53 1.45 -10.54
C ASP A 158 -14.54 2.59 -10.33
N ALA A 159 -14.59 3.58 -11.25
CA ALA A 159 -15.56 4.67 -11.19
C ALA A 159 -17.00 4.17 -11.34
N LEU A 160 -17.25 3.27 -12.30
CA LEU A 160 -18.55 2.61 -12.45
C LEU A 160 -18.90 1.80 -11.21
N ASP A 161 -17.91 1.13 -10.62
CA ASP A 161 -18.12 0.29 -9.46
C ASP A 161 -18.45 1.11 -8.21
N LEU A 162 -17.73 2.20 -7.98
CA LEU A 162 -18.03 3.17 -6.92
C LEU A 162 -19.40 3.80 -7.11
N ALA A 163 -19.77 4.19 -8.33
CA ALA A 163 -21.09 4.76 -8.62
C ALA A 163 -22.21 3.73 -8.35
N SER A 164 -22.06 2.50 -8.82
CA SER A 164 -23.03 1.42 -8.56
C SER A 164 -23.11 1.10 -7.06
N TYR A 165 -21.99 1.14 -6.33
CA TYR A 165 -21.99 0.92 -4.88
C TYR A 165 -22.72 2.05 -4.16
N ALA A 166 -22.41 3.30 -4.49
CA ALA A 166 -23.07 4.48 -3.94
C ALA A 166 -24.59 4.42 -4.16
N GLN A 167 -25.04 3.99 -5.35
CA GLN A 167 -26.46 3.76 -5.63
C GLN A 167 -27.07 2.63 -4.78
N SER A 168 -26.32 1.55 -4.55
CA SER A 168 -26.81 0.40 -3.77
C SER A 168 -27.07 0.73 -2.30
N VAL A 169 -26.36 1.72 -1.76
CA VAL A 169 -26.46 2.19 -0.36
C VAL A 169 -27.16 3.56 -0.25
N ALA A 170 -27.51 4.20 -1.37
CA ALA A 170 -28.18 5.49 -1.36
C ALA A 170 -29.50 5.42 -0.59
N GLY A 171 -29.70 6.35 0.35
CA GLY A 171 -30.86 6.38 1.22
C GLY A 171 -30.84 5.36 2.37
N ALA A 172 -29.72 4.67 2.61
CA ALA A 172 -29.56 3.77 3.75
C ALA A 172 -29.95 4.45 5.07
N PHE A 173 -30.67 3.72 5.93
CA PHE A 173 -31.05 4.21 7.24
C PHE A 173 -29.80 4.49 8.07
N LYS A 174 -29.77 5.66 8.69
CA LYS A 174 -28.71 6.12 9.60
C LYS A 174 -29.31 6.54 10.93
N ILE A 175 -28.49 6.57 11.97
CA ILE A 175 -28.88 7.10 13.28
C ILE A 175 -28.89 8.62 13.20
N THR A 176 -30.03 9.26 13.52
CA THR A 176 -30.16 10.73 13.56
C THR A 176 -30.43 11.26 14.96
N GLY A 177 -30.99 10.43 15.83
CA GLY A 177 -31.20 10.75 17.23
C GLY A 177 -30.69 9.62 18.12
N PHE A 178 -30.07 9.99 19.22
CA PHE A 178 -29.63 9.04 20.24
C PHE A 178 -29.87 9.65 21.62
N LYS A 179 -30.47 8.86 22.51
CA LYS A 179 -30.74 9.25 23.89
C LYS A 179 -30.37 8.11 24.83
N VAL A 180 -29.68 8.46 25.90
CA VAL A 180 -29.41 7.56 27.03
C VAL A 180 -30.22 8.06 28.21
N THR A 181 -30.98 7.18 28.85
CA THR A 181 -31.73 7.49 30.07
C THR A 181 -31.36 6.49 31.16
N PRO A 182 -30.83 6.92 32.32
CA PRO A 182 -30.65 6.00 33.45
C PRO A 182 -32.03 5.52 33.95
N LEU A 183 -32.10 4.24 34.32
CA LEU A 183 -33.30 3.60 34.86
C LEU A 183 -33.18 3.42 36.38
N PRO A 184 -34.31 3.28 37.11
CA PRO A 184 -34.30 3.13 38.58
C PRO A 184 -33.53 1.91 39.10
N ASN A 185 -33.40 0.87 38.29
CA ASN A 185 -32.64 -0.35 38.60
C ASN A 185 -31.12 -0.20 38.30
N HIS A 186 -30.64 1.03 38.12
CA HIS A 186 -29.27 1.37 37.73
C HIS A 186 -28.84 0.88 36.34
N ASN A 187 -29.76 0.37 35.52
CA ASN A 187 -29.50 0.08 34.11
C ASN A 187 -29.65 1.34 33.25
N TRP A 188 -29.32 1.26 31.97
CA TRP A 188 -29.51 2.36 31.04
C TRP A 188 -30.45 1.97 29.92
N ARG A 189 -31.46 2.80 29.65
CA ARG A 189 -32.26 2.72 28.44
C ARG A 189 -31.60 3.54 27.35
N LEU A 190 -31.23 2.87 26.28
CA LEU A 190 -30.73 3.49 25.06
C LEU A 190 -31.87 3.57 24.05
N GLU A 191 -32.07 4.75 23.49
CA GLU A 191 -33.04 4.98 22.41
C GLU A 191 -32.30 5.55 21.19
N VAL A 192 -32.51 4.91 20.05
CA VAL A 192 -31.94 5.31 18.75
C VAL A 192 -33.08 5.61 17.80
N ARG A 193 -33.04 6.79 17.18
CA ARG A 193 -33.94 7.18 16.10
C ARG A 193 -33.20 7.05 14.78
N THR A 194 -33.81 6.37 13.83
CA THR A 194 -33.25 6.16 12.50
C THR A 194 -34.02 6.97 11.45
N GLU A 195 -33.31 7.51 10.46
CA GLU A 195 -33.92 8.10 9.26
C GLU A 195 -33.26 7.55 8.01
N GLY A 196 -34.05 7.41 6.95
CA GLY A 196 -33.64 6.84 5.68
C GLY A 196 -34.86 6.39 4.86
N THR A 197 -34.59 5.88 3.68
CA THR A 197 -35.62 5.44 2.72
C THR A 197 -35.32 4.08 2.11
N ARG A 198 -34.10 3.56 2.27
CA ARG A 198 -33.67 2.29 1.69
C ARG A 198 -34.07 1.12 2.57
N ALA A 199 -35.07 0.38 2.12
CA ALA A 199 -35.48 -0.84 2.81
C ALA A 199 -34.41 -1.94 2.76
N GLY A 200 -34.36 -2.78 3.80
CA GLY A 200 -33.52 -3.97 3.87
C GLY A 200 -33.09 -4.30 5.29
N ASN A 201 -32.09 -5.17 5.44
CA ASN A 201 -31.65 -5.62 6.75
C ASN A 201 -30.57 -4.68 7.31
N TYR A 202 -30.75 -4.27 8.55
CA TYR A 202 -29.81 -3.43 9.28
C TYR A 202 -29.41 -4.12 10.57
N VAL A 203 -28.10 -4.11 10.84
CA VAL A 203 -27.52 -4.54 12.09
C VAL A 203 -27.26 -3.30 12.92
N LEU A 204 -27.80 -3.26 14.12
CA LEU A 204 -27.35 -2.33 15.14
C LEU A 204 -26.45 -3.04 16.13
N GLU A 205 -25.37 -2.38 16.49
CA GLU A 205 -24.44 -2.87 17.48
C GLU A 205 -24.13 -1.78 18.49
N VAL A 206 -24.18 -2.12 19.77
CA VAL A 206 -23.66 -1.31 20.86
C VAL A 206 -22.45 -2.00 21.45
N LYS A 207 -21.33 -1.28 21.47
CA LYS A 207 -20.05 -1.82 21.94
C LYS A 207 -19.36 -0.88 22.90
N GLN A 208 -18.62 -1.46 23.81
CA GLN A 208 -17.69 -0.75 24.68
C GLN A 208 -16.38 -0.52 23.91
N ILE A 209 -15.94 0.74 23.81
CA ILE A 209 -14.80 1.12 22.97
C ILE A 209 -13.49 0.55 23.52
N ARG A 210 -13.33 0.56 24.85
CA ARG A 210 -12.07 0.17 25.51
C ARG A 210 -11.68 -1.27 25.20
N ASP A 211 -12.64 -2.19 25.37
CA ASP A 211 -12.39 -3.62 25.26
C ASP A 211 -12.93 -4.21 23.95
N ASN A 212 -13.46 -3.35 23.08
CA ASN A 212 -14.17 -3.72 21.85
C ASN A 212 -15.26 -4.81 22.08
N LYS A 213 -15.85 -4.81 23.29
CA LYS A 213 -16.85 -5.79 23.71
C LYS A 213 -18.20 -5.38 23.16
N VAL A 214 -18.84 -6.26 22.39
CA VAL A 214 -20.22 -6.08 21.94
C VAL A 214 -21.15 -6.36 23.12
N LEU A 215 -21.90 -5.35 23.54
CA LEU A 215 -22.89 -5.47 24.62
C LEU A 215 -24.27 -5.80 24.09
N HIS A 216 -24.59 -5.33 22.90
CA HIS A 216 -25.87 -5.61 22.25
C HIS A 216 -25.68 -5.66 20.74
N ARG A 217 -26.37 -6.61 20.09
CA ARG A 217 -26.42 -6.72 18.63
C ARG A 217 -27.81 -7.18 18.22
N ASP A 218 -28.46 -6.41 17.37
CA ASP A 218 -29.79 -6.74 16.85
C ASP A 218 -29.81 -6.55 15.34
N THR A 219 -30.51 -7.44 14.63
CA THR A 219 -30.66 -7.38 13.16
C THR A 219 -32.14 -7.27 12.83
N ARG A 220 -32.53 -6.20 12.12
CA ARG A 220 -33.92 -5.96 11.75
C ARG A 220 -34.06 -5.55 10.31
N ALA A 221 -35.14 -6.00 9.70
CA ALA A 221 -35.61 -5.46 8.44
C ALA A 221 -36.25 -4.09 8.69
N LEU A 222 -35.70 -3.04 8.07
CA LEU A 222 -36.28 -1.70 8.08
C LEU A 222 -36.90 -1.41 6.71
N SER A 223 -38.09 -0.81 6.73
CA SER A 223 -38.77 -0.27 5.54
C SER A 223 -39.22 1.19 5.73
N GLN A 224 -39.18 1.70 6.96
CA GLN A 224 -39.57 3.06 7.34
C GLN A 224 -38.77 3.51 8.57
N PRO A 225 -38.67 4.83 8.84
CA PRO A 225 -38.04 5.35 10.05
C PRO A 225 -38.64 4.73 11.31
N GLN A 226 -37.78 4.30 12.24
CA GLN A 226 -38.20 3.71 13.50
C GLN A 226 -37.37 4.27 14.67
N THR A 227 -37.94 4.12 15.87
CA THR A 227 -37.19 4.28 17.12
C THR A 227 -36.93 2.89 17.67
N TRP A 228 -35.68 2.61 18.00
CA TRP A 228 -35.29 1.41 18.71
C TRP A 228 -34.93 1.75 20.13
N ALA A 229 -35.26 0.84 21.04
CA ALA A 229 -34.92 0.97 22.44
C ALA A 229 -34.44 -0.37 22.99
N TRP A 230 -33.38 -0.34 23.78
CA TRP A 230 -32.87 -1.48 24.53
C TRP A 230 -32.43 -1.02 25.91
N GLU A 231 -32.48 -1.95 26.85
CA GLU A 231 -31.93 -1.80 28.17
C GLU A 231 -30.53 -2.41 28.19
N LEU A 232 -29.54 -1.63 28.62
CA LEU A 232 -28.20 -2.10 28.92
C LEU A 232 -28.07 -2.32 30.41
N GLU A 233 -27.78 -3.57 30.77
CA GLU A 233 -27.53 -3.95 32.15
C GLU A 233 -26.21 -3.36 32.67
N ARG A 234 -26.26 -2.81 33.89
CA ARG A 234 -25.08 -2.27 34.57
C ARG A 234 -23.93 -3.27 34.67
N ALA A 235 -24.24 -4.50 35.08
CA ALA A 235 -23.26 -5.56 35.21
C ALA A 235 -22.53 -5.86 33.89
N SER A 236 -23.25 -5.81 32.76
CA SER A 236 -22.68 -6.07 31.43
C SER A 236 -21.70 -5.00 30.97
N VAL A 237 -21.93 -3.73 31.37
CA VAL A 237 -21.07 -2.57 31.07
C VAL A 237 -19.86 -2.50 32.00
N LEU A 238 -20.05 -2.70 33.30
CA LEU A 238 -18.96 -2.67 34.29
C LEU A 238 -17.97 -3.81 34.08
N GLY A 239 -18.48 -4.99 33.71
CA GLY A 239 -17.69 -6.21 33.65
C GLY A 239 -17.03 -6.48 34.99
N THR A 240 -15.70 -6.67 34.98
CA THR A 240 -14.89 -6.90 36.19
C THR A 240 -14.07 -5.68 36.62
N THR A 241 -14.35 -4.50 36.06
CA THR A 241 -13.43 -3.36 36.13
C THR A 241 -13.56 -2.58 37.46
N PRO A 242 -12.48 -2.36 38.21
CA PRO A 242 -12.46 -1.50 39.40
C PRO A 242 -12.14 -0.01 39.10
N LEU A 243 -11.91 0.33 37.83
CA LEU A 243 -11.49 1.64 37.31
C LEU A 243 -12.73 2.53 37.00
N PRO A 244 -12.58 3.84 36.69
CA PRO A 244 -13.57 4.85 37.00
C PRO A 244 -14.91 4.63 36.29
N ASN A 245 -15.97 5.14 36.92
CA ASN A 245 -17.39 5.06 36.54
C ASN A 245 -17.75 5.59 35.14
N ILE A 246 -16.79 5.90 34.25
CA ILE A 246 -17.05 6.41 32.90
C ILE A 246 -16.67 5.35 31.85
N PHE A 247 -17.67 4.90 31.09
CA PHE A 247 -17.54 3.86 30.10
C PHE A 247 -17.72 4.46 28.69
N PRO A 248 -16.65 4.55 27.88
CA PRO A 248 -16.77 5.01 26.50
C PRO A 248 -17.41 3.91 25.65
N MET A 249 -18.49 4.29 24.96
CA MET A 249 -19.36 3.41 24.19
C MET A 249 -19.50 3.91 22.75
N ALA A 250 -19.83 3.00 21.85
CA ALA A 250 -20.23 3.33 20.49
C ALA A 250 -21.50 2.57 20.14
N VAL A 251 -22.42 3.26 19.47
CA VAL A 251 -23.52 2.63 18.74
C VAL A 251 -23.24 2.76 17.26
N SER A 252 -23.36 1.66 16.53
CA SER A 252 -23.15 1.63 15.07
C SER A 252 -24.32 0.97 14.38
N MET A 253 -24.62 1.47 13.18
CA MET A 253 -25.63 0.91 12.30
C MET A 253 -24.98 0.48 11.00
N THR A 254 -25.28 -0.75 10.57
CA THR A 254 -24.70 -1.36 9.38
C THR A 254 -25.81 -1.89 8.49
N PHE A 255 -25.87 -1.41 7.26
CA PHE A 255 -26.77 -1.92 6.23
C PHE A 255 -26.16 -3.19 5.62
N GLN A 256 -26.92 -4.28 5.60
CA GLN A 256 -26.55 -5.50 4.90
C GLN A 256 -26.93 -5.34 3.42
N VAL A 257 -25.93 -5.04 2.60
CA VAL A 257 -26.10 -4.88 1.16
C VAL A 257 -26.36 -6.27 0.57
N PRO A 258 -27.54 -6.52 -0.03
CA PRO A 258 -27.84 -7.81 -0.60
C PRO A 258 -26.93 -8.10 -1.79
N ALA A 259 -26.70 -9.39 -2.06
CA ALA A 259 -26.02 -9.81 -3.27
C ALA A 259 -26.80 -9.36 -4.51
N ASN A 260 -26.07 -9.03 -5.56
CA ASN A 260 -26.57 -8.65 -6.88
C ASN A 260 -25.83 -9.55 -7.90
N GLY A 261 -26.42 -9.82 -9.07
CA GLY A 261 -25.79 -10.64 -10.12
C GLY A 261 -24.32 -10.30 -10.47
N SER A 262 -23.84 -9.08 -10.16
CA SER A 262 -22.42 -8.70 -10.33
C SER A 262 -21.61 -8.60 -9.02
N ARG A 263 -22.24 -8.72 -7.83
CA ARG A 263 -21.59 -8.47 -6.53
C ARG A 263 -22.06 -9.41 -5.41
N PRO A 264 -21.13 -9.93 -4.60
CA PRO A 264 -21.50 -10.66 -3.40
C PRO A 264 -22.20 -9.74 -2.40
N ALA A 265 -22.94 -10.34 -1.46
CA ALA A 265 -23.47 -9.61 -0.32
C ALA A 265 -22.33 -8.94 0.46
N GLY A 266 -22.63 -7.79 1.06
CA GLY A 266 -21.65 -6.98 1.77
C GLY A 266 -22.26 -6.21 2.92
N GLU A 267 -21.42 -5.46 3.63
CA GLU A 267 -21.82 -4.63 4.74
C GLU A 267 -21.43 -3.17 4.46
N HIS A 268 -22.33 -2.26 4.82
CA HIS A 268 -22.10 -0.82 4.70
C HIS A 268 -22.41 -0.15 6.04
N ILE A 269 -21.39 0.33 6.73
CA ILE A 269 -21.55 1.08 7.98
C ILE A 269 -22.17 2.44 7.62
N THR A 270 -23.40 2.68 8.07
CA THR A 270 -24.11 3.93 7.75
C THR A 270 -23.75 5.05 8.70
N VAL A 271 -23.55 4.73 10.00
CA VAL A 271 -23.09 5.70 11.01
C VAL A 271 -22.49 4.96 12.21
N ILE A 272 -21.54 5.64 12.88
CA ILE A 272 -21.05 5.31 14.21
C ILE A 272 -21.23 6.56 15.08
N GLN A 273 -21.87 6.40 16.23
CA GLN A 273 -22.02 7.47 17.22
C GLN A 273 -21.38 7.04 18.53
N ASN A 274 -20.41 7.82 18.99
CA ASN A 274 -19.73 7.59 20.26
C ASN A 274 -20.47 8.31 21.39
N PHE A 275 -20.51 7.70 22.56
CA PHE A 275 -21.09 8.27 23.77
C PHE A 275 -20.36 7.75 25.01
N THR A 276 -20.71 8.27 26.18
CA THR A 276 -20.18 7.78 27.46
C THR A 276 -21.34 7.43 28.39
N LEU A 277 -21.18 6.37 29.18
CA LEU A 277 -22.06 6.04 30.29
C LEU A 277 -21.35 6.38 31.59
N SER A 278 -22.05 7.02 32.51
CA SER A 278 -21.58 7.23 33.89
C SER A 278 -22.33 6.29 34.83
N ALA A 279 -21.61 5.68 35.77
CA ALA A 279 -22.14 4.78 36.79
C ALA A 279 -22.24 5.42 38.19
N GLU A 280 -22.35 6.75 38.26
CA GLU A 280 -22.74 7.48 39.49
C GLU A 280 -24.06 6.94 40.10
#